data_AF-A0A3N5MM32-F1
#
_entry.id   AF-A0A3N5MM32-F1
#
_cell.length_a   1.000
_cell.length_b   1.000
_cell.length_c   1.000
_cell.angle_alpha   90.00
_cell.angle_beta   90.00
_cell.angle_gamma   90.00
#
_symmetry.space_group_name_H-M   'P 1'
#
loop_
_entity.id
_entity.type
_entity.pdbx_description
1 polymer ?
#
loop_
_entity_poly.entity_id
_entity_poly.type
_entity_poly.pdbx_seq_one_letter_code
_entity_poly.pdbx_strand_id
1 'polypeptide(L)' 'MQVPLQIAFEHIGHSDALEAAVRKEARKLERFHDRITSTRVVIARPQHRHHKGDTYCVRIHVAV' A
#
# COMPACT_ATOMS: atom_id res chain seq x y z
N MET A 1 12.91 -3.60 8.19
CA MET A 1 13.11 -3.64 6.73
C MET A 1 14.48 -3.07 6.39
N GLN A 2 15.14 -3.57 5.34
CA GLN A 2 16.37 -2.97 4.79
C GLN A 2 16.08 -1.97 3.68
N VAL A 3 15.00 -2.16 2.91
CA VAL A 3 14.52 -1.24 1.88
C VAL A 3 13.39 -0.37 2.46
N PRO A 4 13.37 0.96 2.21
CA PRO A 4 12.26 1.80 2.65
C PRO A 4 10.93 1.35 2.04
N LEU A 5 9.86 1.45 2.83
CA LEU A 5 8.48 1.17 2.41
C LEU A 5 8.13 2.02 1.17
N GLN A 6 7.75 1.37 0.07
CA GLN A 6 7.33 2.04 -1.15
C GLN A 6 5.81 2.05 -1.24
N ILE A 7 5.23 3.25 -1.40
CA ILE A 7 3.79 3.46 -1.54
C ILE A 7 3.54 4.10 -2.90
N ALA A 8 2.73 3.45 -3.73
CA ALA A 8 2.35 3.95 -5.05
C ALA A 8 0.84 4.09 -5.13
N PHE A 9 0.40 5.21 -5.71
CA PHE A 9 -1.01 5.53 -5.94
C PHE A 9 -1.25 5.50 -7.45
N GLU A 10 -2.14 4.62 -7.91
CA GLU A 10 -2.43 4.42 -9.32
C GLU A 10 -3.87 4.82 -9.61
N HIS A 11 -4.06 5.80 -10.50
CA HIS A 11 -5.38 6.37 -10.83
C HIS A 11 -6.14 7.00 -9.65
N ILE A 12 -5.44 7.35 -8.57
CA ILE A 12 -5.98 8.12 -7.43
C ILE A 12 -5.04 9.24 -7.03
N GLY A 13 -5.62 10.31 -6.47
CA GLY A 13 -4.84 11.38 -5.86
C GLY A 13 -4.07 10.87 -4.63
N HIS A 14 -2.92 11.48 -4.37
CA HIS A 14 -2.19 11.26 -3.12
C HIS A 14 -3.10 11.56 -1.93
N SER A 15 -3.07 10.70 -0.92
CA SER A 15 -3.82 10.90 0.31
C SER A 15 -2.93 10.56 1.50
N ASP A 16 -2.64 11.59 2.30
CA ASP A 16 -1.78 11.46 3.48
C ASP A 16 -2.40 10.53 4.52
N ALA A 17 -3.74 10.47 4.58
CA ALA A 17 -4.46 9.54 5.43
C ALA A 17 -4.21 8.07 5.03
N LEU A 18 -4.17 7.78 3.73
CA LEU A 18 -3.84 6.45 3.23
C LEU A 18 -2.36 6.12 3.47
N GLU A 19 -1.45 7.08 3.26
CA GLU A 19 -0.03 6.88 3.53
C GLU A 19 0.21 6.52 5.00
N ALA A 20 -0.40 7.26 5.93
CA ALA A 20 -0.30 7.02 7.36
C ALA A 20 -0.85 5.65 7.76
N ALA A 21 -1.99 5.24 7.19
CA ALA A 21 -2.59 3.93 7.41
C ALA A 21 -1.67 2.80 6.92
N VAL A 22 -1.14 2.92 5.69
CA VAL A 22 -0.21 1.94 5.11
C VAL A 22 1.06 1.83 5.94
N ARG A 23 1.65 2.96 6.37
CA ARG A 23 2.85 2.98 7.21
C ARG A 23 2.61 2.32 8.57
N LYS A 24 1.43 2.53 9.16
CA LYS A 24 1.04 1.88 10.43
C LYS A 24 0.95 0.37 10.29
N GLU A 25 0.30 -0.13 9.24
CA GLU A 25 0.16 -1.57 9.01
C GLU A 25 1.50 -2.21 8.61
N ALA A 26 2.31 -1.54 7.78
CA ALA A 26 3.66 -2.00 7.43
C ALA A 26 4.55 -2.16 8.67
N ARG A 27 4.50 -1.21 9.61
CA ARG A 27 5.24 -1.31 10.88
C ARG A 27 4.79 -2.50 11.73
N LYS A 28 3.51 -2.87 11.70
CA LYS A 28 3.06 -4.11 12.36
C LYS A 28 3.64 -5.33 11.67
N LEU A 29 3.64 -5.35 10.34
CA LEU A 29 4.19 -6.45 9.54
C LEU A 29 5.67 -6.70 9.89
N GLU A 30 6.46 -5.63 10.01
CA GLU A 30 7.87 -5.71 10.47
C GLU A 30 7.99 -6.36 11.85
N ARG A 31 7.14 -5.95 12.80
CA ARG A 31 7.17 -6.49 14.17
C ARG A 31 6.88 -7.99 14.23
N PHE A 32 6.06 -8.51 13.32
CA PHE A 32 5.74 -9.94 13.28
C PHE A 32 6.77 -10.75 12.46
N HIS A 33 7.52 -10.10 11.55
CA HIS A 33 8.42 -10.79 10.65
C HIS A 33 9.66 -9.92 10.33
N ASP A 34 10.69 -9.99 11.19
CA ASP A 34 11.92 -9.20 11.07
C ASP A 34 12.74 -9.48 9.80
N ARG A 35 12.48 -10.60 9.11
CA ARG A 35 13.19 -10.96 7.86
C ARG A 35 12.64 -10.26 6.61
N ILE A 36 11.60 -9.41 6.72
CA ILE A 36 11.10 -8.69 5.54
C ILE A 36 12.12 -7.66 5.10
N THR A 37 12.69 -7.85 3.90
CA THR A 37 13.69 -6.96 3.32
C THR A 37 13.06 -5.79 2.58
N SER A 38 11.91 -5.99 1.93
CA SER A 38 11.18 -4.92 1.23
C SER A 38 9.66 -5.10 1.31
N THR A 39 8.94 -3.98 1.36
CA THR A 39 7.48 -3.94 1.19
C THR A 39 7.10 -2.84 0.22
N ARG A 40 6.33 -3.20 -0.81
CA ARG A 40 5.76 -2.27 -1.79
C ARG A 40 4.26 -2.40 -1.79
N VAL A 41 3.58 -1.29 -1.55
CA VAL A 41 2.12 -1.20 -1.51
C VAL A 41 1.66 -0.33 -2.69
N VAL A 42 0.80 -0.89 -3.52
CA VAL A 42 0.17 -0.19 -4.64
C VAL A 42 -1.31 -0.09 -4.38
N ILE A 43 -1.84 1.12 -4.31
CA ILE A 43 -3.26 1.40 -4.15
C ILE A 43 -3.76 1.92 -5.48
N ALA A 44 -4.59 1.13 -6.15
CA ALA A 44 -5.12 1.43 -7.47
C ALA A 44 -6.64 1.59 -7.42
N ARG A 45 -7.16 2.48 -8.27
CA ARG A 45 -8.60 2.57 -8.55
C ARG A 45 -8.85 2.24 -10.03
N PRO A 46 -9.01 0.94 -10.36
CA PRO A 46 -9.03 0.45 -11.74
C PRO A 46 -10.21 0.94 -12.59
N GLN A 47 -11.37 1.22 -11.98
CA GLN A 47 -12.46 1.93 -12.65
C GLN A 47 -12.57 3.33 -12.04
N HIS A 48 -12.56 4.35 -12.90
CA HIS A 48 -12.72 5.76 -12.50
C HIS A 48 -14.06 6.34 -12.99
N ARG A 49 -14.83 5.55 -13.77
CA ARG A 49 -15.96 6.05 -14.58
C ARG A 49 -17.33 5.61 -14.05
N HIS A 50 -17.38 4.82 -12.98
CA HIS A 50 -18.63 4.35 -12.39
C HIS A 50 -18.86 5.02 -11.02
N HIS A 51 -19.85 5.92 -10.95
CA HIS A 51 -20.23 6.60 -9.71
C HIS A 51 -20.80 5.66 -8.62
N LYS A 52 -21.11 4.40 -8.96
CA LYS A 52 -21.47 3.33 -8.02
C LYS A 52 -20.66 2.07 -8.34
N GLY A 53 -19.93 1.55 -7.35
CA GLY A 53 -19.21 0.27 -7.45
C GLY A 53 -17.70 0.35 -7.69
N ASP A 54 -17.11 1.56 -7.72
CA ASP A 54 -15.66 1.68 -7.87
C ASP A 54 -14.92 0.99 -6.71
N THR A 55 -14.25 -0.10 -7.06
CA THR A 55 -13.51 -0.94 -6.12
C THR A 55 -12.08 -0.44 -6.04
N TYR A 56 -11.57 -0.24 -4.83
CA TYR A 56 -10.14 0.00 -4.63
C TYR A 56 -9.40 -1.33 -4.63
N CYS A 57 -8.31 -1.41 -5.40
CA CYS A 57 -7.43 -2.56 -5.44
C CYS A 57 -6.16 -2.22 -4.66
N VAL A 58 -5.85 -3.00 -3.61
CA VAL A 58 -4.62 -2.86 -2.84
C VAL A 58 -3.74 -4.08 -3.12
N ARG A 59 -2.57 -3.84 -3.72
CA ARG A 59 -1.57 -4.88 -3.99
C ARG A 59 -0.39 -4.70 -3.04
N ILE A 60 -0.07 -5.74 -2.29
CA ILE A 60 1.04 -5.74 -1.34
C ILE A 60 2.07 -6.74 -1.86
N HIS A 61 3.24 -6.24 -2.21
CA HIS A 61 4.41 -7.04 -2.59
C HIS A 61 5.37 -7.05 -1.41
N VAL A 62 5.62 -8.24 -0.88
CA VAL A 62 6.56 -8.48 0.22
C VAL A 62 7.73 -9.29 -0.33
N ALA A 63 8.94 -8.83 -0.04
CA ALA A 63 10.16 -9.59 -0.29
C ALA A 63 10.84 -9.89 1.05
N VAL A 64 11.38 -11.10 1.14
CA VAL A 64 12.07 -11.65 2.32
C VAL A 64 13.52 -11.88 1.94
#